data_AF-X0XTK1-F1
#
_entry.id   AF-X0XTK1-F1
#
_cell.length_a   1.000
_cell.length_b   1.000
_cell.length_c   1.000
_cell.angle_alpha   90.00
_cell.angle_beta   90.00
_cell.angle_gamma   90.00
#
_symmetry.space_group_name_H-M   'P 1'
#
loop_
_entity.id
_entity.type
_entity.pdbx_description
1 polymer ?
#
loop_
_entity_poly.entity_id
_entity_poly.type
_entity_poly.pdbx_seq_one_letter_code
_entity_poly.pdbx_strand_id
1 'polypeptide(L)'
;MREAKDRLREAGKKVPAAVLIDFVCNKVLVGMRLNRYIDELKSSDSILVVSCGIGVQAVANMVDIPVRPADNTIHMGGFPGVWPGEERCLQCGDCQLADTGGICPYANCPKFLVNGACGGSDKGKCETDPEKDCVWTLIYERLKDIGKLENLRKIRPPRDYNLMLAPAERKKSMFWALETVEEKPKEEVSVSSE
;
A
#
# COMPACT_ATOMS: atom_id res chain seq x y z
N MET A 1 -1.41 -12.75 -11.02
CA MET A 1 -0.17 -12.24 -11.68
C MET A 1 -0.30 -12.12 -13.19
N ARG A 2 -0.81 -13.14 -13.92
CA ARG A 2 -1.04 -13.03 -15.39
C ARG A 2 -2.00 -11.87 -15.73
N GLU A 3 -3.18 -11.87 -15.12
CA GLU A 3 -4.17 -10.80 -15.30
C GLU A 3 -3.61 -9.39 -15.07
N ALA A 4 -2.94 -9.15 -13.95
CA ALA A 4 -2.34 -7.84 -13.66
C ALA A 4 -1.32 -7.41 -14.72
N LYS A 5 -0.54 -8.35 -15.26
CA LYS A 5 0.43 -8.08 -16.32
C LYS A 5 -0.28 -7.74 -17.64
N ASP A 6 -1.35 -8.44 -17.97
CA ASP A 6 -2.12 -8.22 -19.18
C ASP A 6 -2.81 -6.85 -19.14
N ARG A 7 -3.46 -6.51 -18.03
CA ARG A 7 -4.07 -5.19 -17.81
C ARG A 7 -3.05 -4.03 -17.90
N LEU A 8 -1.84 -4.22 -17.39
CA LEU A 8 -0.77 -3.22 -17.54
C LEU A 8 -0.34 -3.05 -18.99
N ARG A 9 -0.25 -4.13 -19.75
CA ARG A 9 0.13 -4.11 -21.17
C ARG A 9 -0.96 -3.48 -22.03
N GLU A 10 -2.23 -3.79 -21.76
CA GLU A 10 -3.40 -3.16 -22.38
C GLU A 10 -3.42 -1.65 -22.13
N ALA A 11 -3.06 -1.22 -20.92
CA ALA A 11 -2.87 0.19 -20.57
C ALA A 11 -1.58 0.81 -21.16
N GLY A 12 -0.91 0.12 -22.08
CA GLY A 12 0.29 0.60 -22.78
C GLY A 12 1.56 0.66 -21.93
N LYS A 13 1.59 0.00 -20.76
CA LYS A 13 2.75 0.01 -19.87
C LYS A 13 3.73 -1.11 -20.20
N LYS A 14 5.03 -0.81 -20.13
CA LYS A 14 6.10 -1.80 -20.26
C LYS A 14 6.28 -2.52 -18.92
N VAL A 15 6.36 -3.86 -18.97
CA VAL A 15 6.58 -4.70 -17.79
C VAL A 15 7.89 -5.47 -18.00
N PRO A 16 9.03 -4.94 -17.53
CA PRO A 16 10.34 -5.54 -17.78
C PRO A 16 10.52 -6.86 -17.03
N ALA A 17 10.00 -6.96 -15.80
CA ALA A 17 10.04 -8.16 -14.99
C ALA A 17 8.71 -8.37 -14.24
N ALA A 18 8.41 -9.63 -13.91
CA ALA A 18 7.33 -10.01 -13.02
C ALA A 18 7.81 -11.17 -12.16
N VAL A 19 7.73 -11.02 -10.84
CA VAL A 19 8.34 -11.95 -9.87
C VAL A 19 7.31 -12.36 -8.84
N LEU A 20 7.24 -13.66 -8.55
CA LEU A 20 6.47 -14.20 -7.43
C LEU A 20 7.39 -14.36 -6.22
N ILE A 21 6.96 -13.79 -5.09
CA ILE A 21 7.64 -13.90 -3.80
C ILE A 21 6.60 -14.43 -2.82
N ASP A 22 6.82 -15.63 -2.30
CA ASP A 22 5.81 -16.35 -1.49
C ASP A 22 5.45 -15.61 -0.20
N PHE A 23 6.45 -15.00 0.47
CA PHE A 23 6.28 -14.21 1.69
C PHE A 23 6.79 -12.78 1.50
N VAL A 24 5.98 -11.94 0.87
CA VAL A 24 6.31 -10.52 0.64
C VAL A 24 6.48 -9.74 1.96
N CYS A 25 5.86 -10.18 3.05
CA CYS A 25 6.04 -9.58 4.38
C CYS A 25 7.46 -9.80 4.95
N ASN A 26 8.24 -10.74 4.41
CA ASN A 26 9.62 -10.97 4.84
C ASN A 26 10.58 -10.08 4.03
N LYS A 27 11.01 -8.96 4.61
CA LYS A 27 11.92 -7.99 3.98
C LYS A 27 13.22 -8.63 3.47
N VAL A 28 13.81 -9.57 4.22
CA VAL A 28 15.06 -10.22 3.81
C VAL A 28 14.85 -11.03 2.53
N LEU A 29 13.77 -11.81 2.48
CA LEU A 29 13.41 -12.57 1.28
C LEU A 29 13.12 -11.63 0.10
N VAL A 30 12.39 -10.54 0.33
CA VAL A 30 12.10 -9.53 -0.69
C VAL A 30 13.40 -8.95 -1.26
N GLY A 31 14.30 -8.45 -0.40
CA GLY A 31 15.58 -7.88 -0.83
C GLY A 31 16.41 -8.88 -1.64
N MET A 32 16.56 -10.11 -1.14
CA MET A 32 17.32 -11.16 -1.85
C MET A 32 16.72 -11.51 -3.22
N ARG A 33 15.39 -11.52 -3.35
CA ARG A 33 14.70 -11.83 -4.62
C ARG A 33 14.79 -10.66 -5.59
N LEU A 34 14.54 -9.44 -5.12
CA LEU A 34 14.59 -8.22 -5.92
C LEU A 34 16.01 -7.92 -6.42
N ASN A 35 17.05 -8.24 -5.64
CA ASN A 35 18.44 -8.04 -6.05
C ASN A 35 18.82 -8.82 -7.33
N ARG A 36 18.10 -9.89 -7.67
CA ARG A 36 18.30 -10.64 -8.93
C ARG A 36 17.81 -9.90 -10.17
N TYR A 37 17.01 -8.85 -9.98
CA TYR A 37 16.38 -8.04 -11.02
C TYR A 37 16.81 -6.57 -10.90
N ILE A 38 18.02 -6.33 -10.39
CA ILE A 38 18.49 -4.98 -10.07
C ILE A 38 18.54 -4.09 -11.31
N ASP A 39 18.85 -4.65 -12.48
CA ASP A 39 18.94 -3.90 -13.73
C ASP A 39 17.55 -3.50 -14.23
N GLU A 40 16.58 -4.42 -14.16
CA GLU A 40 15.18 -4.13 -14.49
C GLU A 40 14.59 -3.11 -13.53
N LEU A 41 14.90 -3.21 -12.23
CA LEU A 41 14.49 -2.23 -11.23
C LEU A 41 15.01 -0.84 -11.56
N LYS A 42 16.31 -0.70 -11.85
CA LYS A 42 16.90 0.60 -12.23
C LYS A 42 16.27 1.21 -13.49
N SER A 43 15.81 0.37 -14.42
CA SER A 43 15.12 0.82 -15.65
C SER A 43 13.63 1.14 -15.45
N SER A 44 13.06 0.87 -14.27
CA SER A 44 11.63 0.97 -14.00
C SER A 44 11.27 2.25 -13.25
N ASP A 45 10.20 2.92 -13.68
CA ASP A 45 9.67 4.12 -13.00
C ASP A 45 8.94 3.80 -11.68
N SER A 46 8.49 2.55 -11.52
CA SER A 46 7.71 2.11 -10.37
C SER A 46 7.58 0.60 -10.27
N ILE A 47 7.25 0.12 -9.08
CA ILE A 47 6.90 -1.28 -8.81
C ILE A 47 5.42 -1.37 -8.47
N LEU A 48 4.70 -2.29 -9.09
CA LEU A 48 3.33 -2.65 -8.69
C LEU A 48 3.37 -3.90 -7.81
N VAL A 49 2.82 -3.80 -6.60
CA VAL A 49 2.77 -4.91 -5.65
C VAL A 49 1.33 -5.39 -5.49
N VAL A 50 1.10 -6.64 -5.89
CA VAL A 50 -0.18 -7.35 -5.72
C VAL A 50 -0.13 -8.11 -4.41
N SER A 51 -0.41 -7.41 -3.32
CA SER A 51 -0.38 -7.92 -1.95
C SER A 51 -1.13 -6.97 -1.03
N CYS A 52 -1.25 -7.33 0.25
CA CYS A 52 -1.81 -6.44 1.24
C CYS A 52 -0.86 -5.27 1.57
N GLY A 53 -1.37 -4.27 2.29
CA GLY A 53 -0.58 -3.11 2.69
C GLY A 53 0.71 -3.43 3.46
N ILE A 54 0.82 -4.58 4.13
CA ILE A 54 2.09 -5.00 4.77
C ILE A 54 3.14 -5.34 3.72
N GLY A 55 2.79 -6.15 2.72
CA GLY A 55 3.70 -6.53 1.64
C GLY A 55 4.18 -5.32 0.82
N VAL A 56 3.28 -4.37 0.57
CA VAL A 56 3.62 -3.11 -0.13
C VAL A 56 4.67 -2.31 0.66
N GLN A 57 4.48 -2.16 1.98
CA GLN A 57 5.44 -1.47 2.85
C GLN A 57 6.78 -2.23 2.93
N ALA A 58 6.75 -3.56 3.01
CA ALA A 58 7.96 -4.38 3.04
C ALA A 58 8.79 -4.24 1.75
N VAL A 59 8.14 -4.19 0.59
CA VAL A 59 8.81 -3.91 -0.69
C VAL A 59 9.34 -2.49 -0.74
N ALA A 60 8.54 -1.50 -0.33
CA ALA A 60 8.95 -0.09 -0.30
C ALA A 60 10.18 0.14 0.59
N ASN A 61 10.33 -0.61 1.67
CA ASN A 61 11.50 -0.52 2.56
C ASN A 61 12.79 -1.09 1.96
N MET A 62 12.72 -1.87 0.88
CA MET A 62 13.88 -2.54 0.26
C MET A 62 14.37 -1.87 -1.03
N VAL A 63 13.68 -0.83 -1.52
CA VAL A 63 13.97 -0.19 -2.82
C VAL A 63 13.79 1.31 -2.72
N ASP A 64 14.44 2.08 -3.60
CA ASP A 64 14.29 3.55 -3.69
C ASP A 64 13.42 4.00 -4.86
N ILE A 65 12.63 3.09 -5.41
CA ILE A 65 11.73 3.33 -6.53
C ILE A 65 10.29 3.39 -6.00
N PRO A 66 9.41 4.26 -6.53
CA PRO A 66 8.02 4.34 -6.10
C PRO A 66 7.30 2.98 -6.18
N VAL A 67 6.76 2.53 -5.04
CA VAL A 67 5.99 1.29 -4.93
C VAL A 67 4.50 1.60 -4.85
N ARG A 68 3.71 0.95 -5.69
CA ARG A 68 2.26 1.14 -5.79
C ARG A 68 1.51 -0.12 -5.36
N PRO A 69 0.50 -0.01 -4.48
CA PRO A 69 -0.41 -1.10 -4.17
C PRO A 69 -1.29 -1.39 -5.40
N ALA A 70 -1.52 -2.66 -5.71
CA ALA A 70 -2.54 -3.07 -6.67
C ALA A 70 -3.94 -3.19 -6.02
N ASP A 71 -3.97 -3.39 -4.69
CA ASP A 71 -5.16 -3.82 -3.96
C ASP A 71 -5.52 -2.88 -2.82
N ASN A 72 -6.82 -2.74 -2.57
CA ASN A 72 -7.37 -2.14 -1.36
C ASN A 72 -7.80 -3.25 -0.41
N THR A 73 -6.91 -3.61 0.53
CA THR A 73 -7.17 -4.71 1.46
C THR A 73 -8.24 -4.34 2.47
N ILE A 74 -9.26 -5.19 2.58
CA ILE A 74 -10.28 -5.16 3.64
C ILE A 74 -10.12 -6.38 4.56
N HIS A 75 -10.44 -6.22 5.85
CA HIS A 75 -10.43 -7.34 6.78
C HIS A 75 -11.66 -8.24 6.54
N MET A 76 -11.42 -9.53 6.29
CA MET A 76 -12.46 -10.54 6.02
C MET A 76 -12.57 -11.59 7.14
N GLY A 77 -12.00 -11.32 8.33
CA GLY A 77 -11.83 -12.32 9.38
C GLY A 77 -10.56 -13.16 9.22
N GLY A 78 -10.29 -14.03 10.20
CA GLY A 78 -9.12 -14.90 10.24
C GLY A 78 -7.84 -14.25 10.77
N PHE A 79 -6.77 -15.05 10.88
CA PHE A 79 -5.46 -14.58 11.30
C PHE A 79 -4.56 -14.39 10.07
N PRO A 80 -4.00 -13.19 9.84
CA PRO A 80 -3.07 -12.99 8.74
C PRO A 80 -1.74 -13.72 9.04
N GLY A 81 -1.17 -14.37 8.04
CA GLY A 81 0.23 -14.79 8.11
C GLY A 81 1.13 -13.56 8.18
N VAL A 82 1.82 -13.35 9.31
CA VAL A 82 2.69 -12.19 9.51
C VAL A 82 4.12 -12.63 9.81
N TRP A 83 5.07 -11.91 9.23
CA TRP A 83 6.48 -12.00 9.57
C TRP A 83 6.79 -10.94 10.65
N PRO A 84 7.73 -11.18 11.58
CA PRO A 84 8.16 -10.15 12.53
C PRO A 84 8.72 -8.93 11.77
N GLY A 85 7.95 -7.85 11.77
CA GLY A 85 8.24 -6.62 11.03
C GLY A 85 7.60 -5.42 11.70
N GLU A 86 8.02 -4.24 11.26
CA GLU A 86 7.55 -2.94 11.77
C GLU A 86 6.36 -2.41 10.97
N GLU A 87 6.12 -2.98 9.78
CA GLU A 87 5.05 -2.60 8.88
C GLU A 87 3.69 -2.82 9.53
N ARG A 88 2.78 -1.84 9.38
CA ARG A 88 1.43 -1.89 9.98
C ARG A 88 0.38 -1.60 8.92
N CYS A 89 -0.70 -2.38 8.90
CA CYS A 89 -1.82 -2.17 7.99
C CYS A 89 -3.13 -2.40 8.75
N LEU A 90 -4.08 -1.47 8.61
CA LEU A 90 -5.40 -1.57 9.22
C LEU A 90 -6.42 -2.37 8.40
N GLN A 91 -6.05 -2.82 7.19
CA GLN A 91 -6.96 -3.49 6.25
C GLN A 91 -8.27 -2.71 6.07
N CYS A 92 -8.12 -1.41 5.80
CA CYS A 92 -9.23 -0.45 5.84
C CYS A 92 -9.99 -0.25 4.53
N GLY A 93 -9.59 -0.90 3.45
CA GLY A 93 -10.19 -0.68 2.11
C GLY A 93 -9.81 0.63 1.43
N ASP A 94 -9.01 1.48 2.07
CA ASP A 94 -8.59 2.79 1.56
C ASP A 94 -7.04 2.90 1.59
N CYS A 95 -6.37 2.34 0.58
CA CYS A 95 -4.92 2.25 0.57
C CYS A 95 -4.25 3.56 0.11
N GLN A 96 -3.52 4.20 1.02
CA GLN A 96 -2.84 5.47 0.79
C GLN A 96 -1.33 5.34 0.50
N LEU A 97 -0.83 4.10 0.33
CA LEU A 97 0.61 3.81 0.25
C LEU A 97 1.27 4.34 -1.02
N ALA A 98 0.54 4.41 -2.14
CA ALA A 98 1.05 4.95 -3.40
C ALA A 98 1.51 6.40 -3.26
N ASP A 99 0.77 7.15 -2.45
CA ASP A 99 0.92 8.59 -2.29
C ASP A 99 1.88 8.96 -1.16
N THR A 100 2.01 8.09 -0.16
CA THR A 100 2.80 8.29 1.06
C THR A 100 4.17 7.62 1.00
N GLY A 101 4.59 7.15 -0.18
CA GLY A 101 5.92 6.55 -0.38
C GLY A 101 6.09 5.18 0.27
N GLY A 102 4.98 4.46 0.50
CA GLY A 102 4.99 3.16 1.14
C GLY A 102 5.02 3.19 2.67
N ILE A 103 4.53 4.26 3.31
CA ILE A 103 4.36 4.36 4.77
C ILE A 103 2.89 4.62 5.08
N CYS A 104 2.21 3.73 5.80
CA CYS A 104 0.78 3.89 6.03
C CYS A 104 0.49 5.05 7.01
N PRO A 105 -0.23 6.11 6.59
CA PRO A 105 -0.53 7.24 7.48
C PRO A 105 -1.59 6.85 8.52
N TYR A 106 -2.54 5.98 8.17
CA TYR A 106 -3.58 5.54 9.09
C TYR A 106 -3.08 4.60 10.18
N ALA A 107 -2.20 3.67 9.85
CA ALA A 107 -1.74 2.66 10.81
C ALA A 107 -0.71 3.21 11.79
N ASN A 108 0.07 4.23 11.38
CA ASN A 108 1.18 4.77 12.17
C ASN A 108 0.86 6.13 12.81
N CYS A 109 -0.15 6.87 12.33
CA CYS A 109 -0.59 8.10 12.99
C CYS A 109 -1.67 7.80 14.04
N PRO A 110 -1.51 8.20 15.32
CA PRO A 110 -2.54 8.02 16.34
C PRO A 110 -3.81 8.83 16.06
N LYS A 111 -3.73 9.84 15.17
CA LYS A 111 -4.85 10.68 14.74
C LYS A 111 -5.45 10.28 13.39
N PHE A 112 -4.93 9.23 12.74
CA PHE A 112 -5.42 8.75 11.45
C PHE A 112 -5.47 9.83 10.34
N LEU A 113 -4.58 10.81 10.37
CA LEU A 113 -4.58 11.93 9.43
C LEU A 113 -4.12 11.49 8.04
N VAL A 114 -4.80 11.99 7.00
CA VAL A 114 -4.52 11.67 5.59
C VAL A 114 -3.93 12.85 4.79
N ASN A 115 -4.10 14.07 5.28
CA ASN A 115 -3.75 15.32 4.59
C ASN A 115 -2.60 16.09 5.27
N GLY A 116 -1.56 15.38 5.73
CA GLY A 116 -0.37 15.98 6.30
C GLY A 116 -0.30 15.97 7.83
N ALA A 117 0.77 16.57 8.34
CA ALA A 117 1.06 16.64 9.77
C ALA A 117 0.04 17.50 10.53
N CYS A 118 -0.24 17.14 11.80
CA CYS A 118 -1.11 17.91 12.69
C CYS A 118 -0.51 19.22 13.22
N GLY A 119 0.75 19.52 12.93
CA GLY A 119 1.47 20.65 13.53
C GLY A 119 2.03 20.41 14.93
N GLY A 120 1.55 19.38 15.64
CA GLY A 120 2.06 19.02 16.99
C GLY A 120 3.41 18.29 17.04
N SER A 121 4.09 18.02 15.93
CA SER A 121 5.39 17.34 15.98
C SER A 121 6.47 18.25 16.56
N ASP A 122 7.24 17.75 17.55
CA ASP A 122 8.42 18.44 18.08
C ASP A 122 9.69 17.70 17.67
N LYS A 123 10.62 18.39 17.00
CA LYS A 123 11.90 17.82 16.51
C LYS A 123 11.76 16.46 15.79
N GLY A 124 10.69 16.28 15.02
CA GLY A 124 10.40 15.04 14.30
C GLY A 124 9.72 13.94 15.12
N LYS A 125 9.46 14.16 16.41
CA LYS A 125 8.73 13.24 17.31
C LYS A 125 7.25 13.57 17.39
N CYS A 126 6.43 12.60 17.78
CA CYS A 126 4.99 12.75 17.91
C CYS A 126 4.59 13.42 19.23
N GLU A 127 3.62 14.35 19.24
CA GLU A 127 3.13 14.96 20.49
C GLU A 127 2.50 13.96 21.47
N THR A 128 1.93 12.87 20.97
CA THR A 128 1.26 11.89 21.83
C THR A 128 2.24 10.93 22.49
N ASP A 129 3.45 10.82 21.94
CA ASP A 129 4.48 9.87 22.38
C ASP A 129 5.86 10.38 21.91
N PRO A 130 6.64 11.02 22.79
CA PRO A 130 7.95 11.58 22.46
C PRO A 130 8.99 10.57 21.96
N GLU A 131 8.82 9.28 22.26
CA GLU A 131 9.74 8.24 21.80
C GLU A 131 9.49 7.89 20.32
N LYS A 132 8.25 8.07 19.85
CA LYS A 132 7.84 7.74 18.48
C LYS A 132 8.13 8.86 17.49
N ASP A 133 8.69 8.49 16.36
CA ASP A 133 8.84 9.39 15.23
C ASP A 133 7.47 9.77 14.64
N CYS A 134 7.33 11.03 14.24
CA CYS A 134 6.16 11.50 13.56
C CYS A 134 6.11 10.87 12.17
N VAL A 135 5.09 10.06 11.91
CA VAL A 135 4.91 9.39 10.61
C VAL A 135 4.94 10.38 9.43
N TRP A 136 4.43 11.60 9.60
CA TRP A 136 4.44 12.59 8.52
C TRP A 136 5.83 13.20 8.25
N THR A 137 6.72 13.20 9.25
CA THR A 137 8.15 13.50 9.03
C THR A 137 8.78 12.37 8.21
N LEU A 138 8.56 11.11 8.59
CA LEU A 138 9.06 9.95 7.86
C LEU A 138 8.53 9.89 6.41
N ILE A 139 7.24 10.17 6.20
CA ILE A 139 6.63 10.25 4.86
C ILE A 139 7.28 11.37 4.04
N TYR A 140 7.52 12.54 4.62
CA TYR A 140 8.16 13.65 3.92
C TYR A 140 9.58 13.29 3.48
N GLU A 141 10.39 12.74 4.36
CA GLU A 141 11.75 12.28 4.06
C GLU A 141 11.73 11.22 2.97
N ARG A 142 10.87 10.20 3.11
CA ARG A 142 10.72 9.15 2.12
C ARG A 142 10.31 9.68 0.74
N LEU A 143 9.34 10.58 0.69
CA LEU A 143 8.88 11.20 -0.56
C LEU A 143 9.95 12.11 -1.16
N LYS A 144 10.77 12.76 -0.35
CA LYS A 144 11.93 13.53 -0.81
C LYS A 144 12.96 12.63 -1.49
N ASP A 145 13.27 11.49 -0.88
CA ASP A 145 14.28 10.54 -1.40
C ASP A 145 13.86 9.94 -2.75
N ILE A 146 12.57 9.60 -2.90
CA ILE A 146 12.05 9.05 -4.17
C ILE A 146 11.58 10.13 -5.17
N GLY A 147 11.78 11.42 -4.86
CA GLY A 147 11.40 12.54 -5.72
C GLY A 147 9.89 12.67 -5.98
N LYS A 148 9.05 12.38 -4.97
CA LYS A 148 7.58 12.39 -5.02
C LYS A 148 6.91 13.38 -4.06
N LEU A 149 7.59 14.48 -3.72
CA LEU A 149 7.05 15.52 -2.81
C LEU A 149 5.75 16.17 -3.31
N GLU A 150 5.48 16.16 -4.61
CA GLU A 150 4.23 16.65 -5.19
C GLU A 150 2.99 15.96 -4.61
N ASN A 151 3.12 14.71 -4.15
CA ASN A 151 2.01 13.96 -3.56
C ASN A 151 1.46 14.59 -2.27
N LEU A 152 2.27 15.37 -1.55
CA LEU A 152 1.84 16.07 -0.33
C LEU A 152 0.94 17.26 -0.62
N ARG A 153 0.95 17.78 -1.85
CA ARG A 153 0.07 18.89 -2.25
C ARG A 153 -1.34 18.44 -2.60
N LYS A 154 -1.54 17.13 -2.81
CA LYS A 154 -2.85 16.56 -3.13
C LYS A 154 -3.72 16.54 -1.87
N ILE A 155 -4.87 17.20 -1.95
CA ILE A 155 -5.90 17.13 -0.91
C ILE A 155 -6.74 15.87 -1.19
N ARG A 156 -6.87 15.02 -0.18
CA ARG A 156 -7.64 13.78 -0.24
C ARG A 156 -8.97 13.94 0.47
N PRO A 157 -10.01 13.22 0.03
CA PRO A 157 -11.27 13.20 0.75
C PRO A 157 -11.07 12.69 2.19
N PRO A 158 -11.96 13.06 3.12
CA PRO A 158 -12.00 12.44 4.43
C PRO A 158 -12.10 10.91 4.30
N ARG A 159 -11.47 10.20 5.23
CA ARG A 159 -11.48 8.75 5.26
C ARG A 159 -12.92 8.22 5.35
N ASP A 160 -13.30 7.37 4.40
CA ASP A 160 -14.58 6.67 4.45
C ASP A 160 -14.46 5.38 5.28
N TYR A 161 -15.08 5.40 6.47
CA TYR A 161 -15.08 4.25 7.38
C TYR A 161 -15.99 3.11 6.90
N ASN A 162 -16.90 3.34 5.96
CA ASN A 162 -17.75 2.28 5.41
C ASN A 162 -16.93 1.26 4.61
N LEU A 163 -15.82 1.69 3.99
CA LEU A 163 -14.92 0.82 3.22
C LEU A 163 -14.23 -0.26 4.08
N MET A 164 -14.18 -0.06 5.40
CA MET A 164 -13.59 -1.05 6.32
C MET A 164 -14.49 -2.27 6.51
N LEU A 165 -15.78 -2.14 6.16
CA LEU A 165 -16.74 -3.22 6.30
C LEU A 165 -16.68 -4.12 5.06
N ALA A 166 -16.44 -5.40 5.29
CA ALA A 166 -16.64 -6.38 4.22
C ALA A 166 -18.09 -6.35 3.69
N PRO A 167 -18.29 -6.58 2.38
CA PRO A 167 -19.63 -6.67 1.78
C PRO A 167 -20.51 -7.65 2.56
N ALA A 168 -21.78 -7.30 2.77
CA ALA A 168 -22.71 -8.09 3.57
C ALA A 168 -22.87 -9.51 3.00
N GLU A 169 -22.80 -9.64 1.68
CA GLU A 169 -22.87 -10.90 0.95
C GLU A 169 -21.74 -11.85 1.33
N ARG A 170 -20.54 -11.31 1.58
CA ARG A 170 -19.34 -12.06 1.94
C ARG A 170 -19.20 -12.30 3.45
N LYS A 171 -20.13 -11.80 4.27
CA LYS A 171 -20.19 -12.02 5.73
C LYS A 171 -21.12 -13.17 6.14
N LYS A 172 -21.72 -13.87 5.17
CA LYS A 172 -22.73 -14.92 5.44
C LYS A 172 -22.16 -16.18 6.09
N SER A 173 -20.87 -16.47 5.89
CA SER A 173 -20.22 -17.68 6.38
C SER A 173 -18.73 -17.46 6.56
N MET A 174 -18.10 -18.25 7.44
CA MET A 174 -16.65 -18.32 7.56
C MET A 174 -15.98 -18.85 6.28
N PHE A 175 -16.70 -19.61 5.45
CA PHE A 175 -16.22 -20.16 4.18
C PHE A 175 -16.58 -19.26 2.98
N TRP A 176 -16.77 -17.96 3.20
CA TRP A 176 -17.18 -17.01 2.15
C TRP A 176 -16.34 -17.12 0.87
N ALA A 177 -15.03 -17.39 0.99
CA ALA A 177 -14.11 -17.52 -0.14
C ALA A 177 -14.40 -18.76 -1.02
N LEU A 178 -15.05 -19.78 -0.47
CA LEU A 178 -15.51 -20.98 -1.17
C LEU A 178 -16.95 -20.84 -1.67
N GLU A 179 -17.77 -20.07 -0.96
CA GLU A 179 -19.21 -19.95 -1.21
C GLU A 179 -19.58 -18.87 -2.24
N THR A 180 -18.78 -17.81 -2.36
CA THR A 180 -19.02 -16.71 -3.31
C THR A 180 -18.16 -16.85 -4.57
N VAL A 181 -18.61 -17.69 -5.51
CA VAL A 181 -17.85 -18.04 -6.73
C VAL A 181 -18.05 -17.07 -7.90
N GLU A 182 -18.99 -16.11 -7.83
CA GLU A 182 -19.20 -15.16 -8.94
C GLU A 182 -18.91 -13.72 -8.53
N GLU A 183 -17.71 -13.23 -8.87
CA GLU A 183 -17.44 -11.79 -8.87
C GLU A 183 -18.21 -11.15 -10.01
N LYS A 184 -19.24 -10.36 -9.69
CA LYS A 184 -19.88 -9.47 -10.66
C LYS A 184 -18.81 -8.55 -11.26
N PRO A 185 -18.83 -8.28 -12.58
CA PRO A 185 -17.92 -7.32 -13.21
C PRO A 185 -18.02 -5.98 -12.49
N LYS A 186 -16.88 -5.41 -12.05
CA LYS A 186 -16.85 -4.06 -11.47
C LYS A 186 -17.26 -3.06 -12.56
N GLU A 187 -18.30 -2.27 -12.31
CA GLU A 187 -18.64 -1.13 -13.15
C GLU A 187 -17.43 -0.19 -13.26
N GLU A 188 -17.18 0.31 -14.47
CA GLU A 188 -16.09 1.23 -14.75
C GLU A 188 -16.26 2.50 -13.90
N VAL A 189 -15.29 2.76 -13.03
CA VAL A 189 -15.19 4.04 -12.34
C VAL A 189 -14.86 5.08 -13.40
N SER A 190 -15.87 5.85 -13.81
CA SER A 190 -15.68 7.01 -14.67
C SER A 190 -14.70 7.96 -14.00
N VAL A 191 -13.50 8.07 -14.57
CA VAL A 191 -12.55 9.11 -14.17
C VAL A 191 -13.11 10.41 -14.76
N SER A 192 -13.81 11.20 -13.95
CA SER A 192 -14.14 12.57 -14.30
C SER A 192 -12.84 13.37 -14.39
N SER A 193 -12.36 13.55 -15.61
CA SER A 193 -11.32 14.50 -15.94
C SER A 193 -11.91 15.91 -15.94
N GLU A 194 -11.59 16.67 -14.88
CA GLU A 194 -11.56 18.14 -14.90
C GLU A 194 -10.16 18.60 -14.48
#